data_AF-A0A3B3ZL18-F1
#
_entry.id   AF-A0A3B3ZL18-F1
#
_cell.length_a   1.000
_cell.length_b   1.000
_cell.length_c   1.000
_cell.angle_alpha   90.00
_cell.angle_beta   90.00
_cell.angle_gamma   90.00
#
_symmetry.space_group_name_H-M   'P 1'
#
loop_
_entity.id
_entity.type
_entity.pdbx_description
1 polymer ?
#
loop_
_entity_poly.entity_id
_entity_poly.type
_entity_poly.pdbx_seq_one_letter_code
_entity_poly.pdbx_strand_id
1 'polypeptide(L)'
;LPLRKKCSPTAGHSLDVCSSCHANATCDDKPNGSGKICNCKYGFVGDGRTFCQDKDECRIDLMKICGQHTTCHNTYGSYYCTCLFGYRPSNNMATFIPNDGTNCQDIDECEIEGVCGEGTVCKNLEGGFECYCQMGYKIHEGVVPFHPHRDKATCKEVDCGLPPVRLYSQMVWDSRSKLGSEVLYRCDFGYRNVERRSVFYCNATGQWDVPPVFCQEIHCGSPVDKAFAKTLWDGTARVGSVVYYECNEGYYTHSLKNVSVCEDNGVWEDIELICEGCINIKYCLNVLKCFFTFTERKPPINHLHVLNERCLHWKAEKYKGATEDYKIIFTGLRNYQTSFLDKRRHMLSSKADRVEVCLNLLPVTNYSISITAKSAKFTATVFTNTSLTVPPAPVVRYREFDTPVPTLTFQRSPSTLDPISVYQIFVLPVDGLMVFDCSSPKLSTDQYHTHYITAQIQVKDVGTEMSFTVGDGRFYHGFLNAPLENGREYYIILRSVSEWRKECKSSCVLWAKVKVSSLSAAAVVGLAALAFLGGYSYFG
;
A
#
# COMPACT_ATOMS: atom_id res chain seq x y z
N LEU A 1 61.36 -121.64 11.08
CA LEU A 1 61.08 -120.24 11.46
C LEU A 1 62.38 -119.58 11.90
N PRO A 2 62.64 -118.30 11.65
CA PRO A 2 62.19 -117.44 10.54
C PRO A 2 63.35 -116.57 9.97
N LEU A 3 63.40 -116.32 8.65
CA LEU A 3 62.98 -115.09 7.93
C LEU A 3 64.17 -114.33 7.29
N ARG A 4 64.25 -114.48 5.96
CA ARG A 4 64.96 -113.61 5.02
C ARG A 4 64.50 -112.15 5.18
N LYS A 5 65.43 -111.20 5.23
CA LYS A 5 65.17 -109.80 4.83
C LYS A 5 65.74 -109.59 3.43
N LYS A 6 64.83 -109.44 2.47
CA LYS A 6 65.08 -108.96 1.11
C LYS A 6 65.44 -107.47 1.17
N CYS A 7 66.42 -107.04 0.38
CA CYS A 7 66.57 -105.64 0.00
C CYS A 7 65.35 -105.21 -0.83
N SER A 8 64.70 -104.12 -0.43
CA SER A 8 63.67 -103.44 -1.23
C SER A 8 64.32 -102.35 -2.09
N PRO A 9 63.77 -102.08 -3.29
CA PRO A 9 64.28 -101.07 -4.19
C PRO A 9 63.88 -99.67 -3.71
N THR A 10 64.85 -98.76 -3.67
CA THR A 10 64.60 -97.31 -3.68
C THR A 10 64.06 -96.93 -5.05
N ALA A 11 62.75 -96.78 -5.14
CA ALA A 11 62.09 -96.18 -6.29
C ALA A 11 60.92 -95.33 -5.80
N GLY A 12 61.03 -94.01 -6.04
CA GLY A 12 59.95 -93.04 -5.89
C GLY A 12 59.79 -92.47 -4.49
N HIS A 13 60.56 -91.44 -4.14
CA HIS A 13 60.00 -90.38 -3.29
C HIS A 13 58.77 -89.85 -4.03
N SER A 14 57.57 -90.27 -3.65
CA SER A 14 56.38 -89.50 -3.96
C SER A 14 56.56 -88.18 -3.22
N LEU A 15 57.02 -87.14 -3.91
CA LEU A 15 56.97 -85.77 -3.39
C LEU A 15 55.53 -85.58 -2.93
N ASP A 16 55.31 -85.46 -1.62
CA ASP A 16 53.99 -85.17 -1.09
C ASP A 16 53.63 -83.77 -1.57
N VAL A 17 52.87 -83.71 -2.67
CA VAL A 17 52.51 -82.47 -3.35
C VAL A 17 51.88 -81.49 -2.36
N CYS A 18 51.13 -82.00 -1.38
CA CYS A 18 50.46 -81.22 -0.34
C CYS A 18 51.41 -80.52 0.62
N SER A 19 52.60 -81.07 0.87
CA SER A 19 53.60 -80.47 1.76
C SER A 19 54.26 -79.22 1.16
N SER A 20 54.09 -78.99 -0.15
CA SER A 20 54.71 -77.90 -0.92
C SER A 20 53.72 -76.87 -1.46
N CYS A 21 52.46 -76.88 -1.00
CA CYS A 21 51.47 -75.90 -1.43
C CYS A 21 51.76 -74.51 -0.85
N HIS A 22 51.36 -73.46 -1.59
CA HIS A 22 51.45 -72.08 -1.12
C HIS A 22 50.61 -71.88 0.16
N ALA A 23 50.98 -70.94 1.04
CA ALA A 23 50.28 -70.71 2.32
C ALA A 23 48.77 -70.40 2.16
N ASN A 24 48.41 -69.79 1.03
CA ASN A 24 47.02 -69.50 0.65
C ASN A 24 46.45 -70.54 -0.33
N ALA A 25 46.90 -71.80 -0.31
CA ALA A 25 46.36 -72.87 -1.12
C ALA A 25 45.86 -74.05 -0.27
N THR A 26 44.91 -74.82 -0.81
CA THR A 26 44.43 -76.10 -0.29
C THR A 26 44.94 -77.23 -1.18
N CYS A 27 45.19 -78.39 -0.58
CA CYS A 27 45.57 -79.58 -1.33
C CYS A 27 44.36 -80.48 -1.53
N ASP A 28 43.88 -80.55 -2.77
CA ASP A 28 42.67 -81.29 -3.14
C ASP A 28 43.03 -82.51 -4.02
N ASP A 29 42.19 -83.53 -4.00
CA ASP A 29 42.34 -84.68 -4.89
C ASP A 29 41.90 -84.30 -6.31
N LYS A 30 42.67 -84.70 -7.33
CA LYS A 30 42.31 -84.42 -8.72
C LYS A 30 41.02 -85.17 -9.10
N PRO A 31 40.11 -84.56 -9.88
CA PRO A 31 38.83 -85.18 -10.26
C PRO A 31 38.96 -86.54 -10.98
N ASN A 32 40.11 -86.78 -11.61
CA ASN A 32 40.44 -88.00 -12.35
C ASN A 32 41.14 -89.07 -11.49
N GLY A 33 41.25 -88.87 -10.17
CA GLY A 33 41.91 -89.81 -9.24
C GLY A 33 43.42 -89.95 -9.43
N SER A 34 44.05 -89.14 -10.30
CA SER A 34 45.46 -89.28 -10.70
C SER A 34 46.48 -88.68 -9.71
N GLY A 35 46.05 -88.24 -8.52
CA GLY A 35 46.90 -87.68 -7.46
C GLY A 35 46.34 -86.40 -6.86
N LYS A 36 47.17 -85.71 -6.06
CA LYS A 36 46.80 -84.47 -5.36
C LYS A 36 47.28 -83.21 -6.11
N ILE A 37 46.57 -82.10 -5.96
CA ILE A 37 46.89 -80.81 -6.57
C ILE A 37 46.71 -79.67 -5.55
N CYS A 38 47.57 -78.66 -5.60
CA CYS A 38 47.38 -77.45 -4.82
C CYS A 38 46.49 -76.48 -5.60
N ASN A 39 45.37 -76.06 -5.02
CA ASN A 39 44.51 -75.01 -5.57
C ASN A 39 44.58 -73.81 -4.63
N CYS A 40 44.64 -72.59 -5.17
CA CYS A 40 44.53 -71.40 -4.31
C CYS A 40 43.19 -71.42 -3.54
N LYS A 41 43.23 -71.02 -2.26
CA LYS A 41 42.04 -70.83 -1.42
C LYS A 41 41.09 -69.85 -2.10
N TYR A 42 39.81 -69.92 -1.76
CA TYR A 42 38.81 -68.94 -2.20
C TYR A 42 39.29 -67.51 -1.89
N GLY A 43 39.10 -66.58 -2.83
CA GLY A 43 39.63 -65.21 -2.75
C GLY A 43 41.07 -65.03 -3.29
N PHE A 44 41.70 -66.08 -3.83
CA PHE A 44 43.05 -66.00 -4.39
C PHE A 44 43.12 -66.62 -5.80
N VAL A 45 44.04 -66.12 -6.63
CA VAL A 45 44.32 -66.61 -7.99
C VAL A 45 45.81 -66.88 -8.16
N GLY A 46 46.17 -67.94 -8.89
CA GLY A 46 47.56 -68.32 -9.12
C GLY A 46 47.74 -69.82 -9.41
N ASP A 47 48.96 -70.32 -9.21
CA ASP A 47 49.34 -71.71 -9.52
C ASP A 47 49.14 -72.69 -8.34
N GLY A 48 48.73 -72.18 -7.17
CA GLY A 48 48.49 -72.97 -5.96
C GLY A 48 49.76 -73.46 -5.25
N ARG A 49 50.92 -73.44 -5.91
CA ARG A 49 52.15 -74.09 -5.43
C ARG A 49 53.20 -73.09 -4.98
N THR A 50 53.46 -72.07 -5.79
CA THR A 50 54.46 -71.03 -5.49
C THR A 50 53.87 -69.63 -5.46
N PHE A 51 52.68 -69.46 -6.03
CA PHE A 51 52.05 -68.18 -6.21
C PHE A 51 50.53 -68.30 -6.03
N CYS A 52 50.01 -67.66 -4.99
CA CYS A 52 48.60 -67.30 -4.88
C CYS A 52 48.52 -65.83 -4.50
N GLN A 53 48.07 -65.00 -5.42
CA GLN A 53 47.83 -63.59 -5.19
C GLN A 53 46.37 -63.36 -4.83
N ASP A 54 46.15 -62.39 -3.95
CA ASP A 54 44.82 -61.89 -3.63
C ASP A 54 44.06 -61.52 -4.91
N LYS A 55 42.84 -62.03 -5.02
CA LYS A 55 41.98 -61.73 -6.16
C LYS A 55 41.23 -60.45 -5.82
N ASP A 56 41.59 -59.35 -6.48
CA ASP A 56 40.84 -58.11 -6.30
C ASP A 56 39.46 -58.23 -6.98
N GLU A 57 38.45 -58.67 -6.22
CA GLU A 57 37.08 -58.83 -6.74
C GLU A 57 36.47 -57.50 -7.19
N CYS A 58 36.95 -56.36 -6.66
CA CYS A 58 36.46 -55.04 -7.00
C CYS A 58 36.93 -54.53 -8.38
N ARG A 59 37.91 -55.21 -9.00
CA ARG A 59 38.33 -54.94 -10.40
C ARG A 59 37.47 -55.67 -11.43
N ILE A 60 36.58 -56.54 -10.99
CA ILE A 60 35.56 -57.20 -11.82
C ILE A 60 34.34 -56.26 -11.88
N ASP A 61 33.49 -56.42 -12.91
CA ASP A 61 32.25 -55.66 -13.10
C ASP A 61 31.45 -55.46 -11.78
N LEU A 62 31.53 -54.24 -11.23
CA LEU A 62 31.03 -53.86 -9.90
C LEU A 62 29.54 -54.18 -9.72
N MET A 63 28.75 -54.03 -10.78
CA MET A 63 27.32 -54.33 -10.77
C MET A 63 27.02 -55.82 -10.61
N LYS A 64 27.93 -56.70 -11.04
CA LYS A 64 27.79 -58.16 -10.90
C LYS A 64 28.27 -58.67 -9.55
N ILE A 65 29.21 -57.96 -8.93
CA ILE A 65 29.77 -58.33 -7.64
C ILE A 65 28.89 -57.76 -6.54
N CYS A 66 28.84 -56.44 -6.36
CA CYS A 66 28.13 -55.81 -5.23
C CYS A 66 26.68 -55.41 -5.51
N GLY A 67 26.26 -55.34 -6.78
CA GLY A 67 24.92 -54.84 -7.16
C GLY A 67 24.84 -53.31 -7.28
N GLN A 68 23.65 -52.78 -7.59
CA GLN A 68 23.45 -51.33 -7.77
C GLN A 68 23.55 -50.55 -6.44
N HIS A 69 23.95 -49.29 -6.52
CA HIS A 69 24.10 -48.36 -5.38
C HIS A 69 25.06 -48.83 -4.29
N THR A 70 26.17 -49.47 -4.68
CA THR A 70 27.19 -49.99 -3.78
C THR A 70 28.59 -49.45 -4.05
N THR A 71 29.47 -49.58 -3.07
CA THR A 71 30.93 -49.46 -3.20
C THR A 71 31.57 -50.77 -2.76
N CYS A 72 32.52 -51.28 -3.56
CA CYS A 72 33.28 -52.49 -3.27
C CYS A 72 34.60 -52.14 -2.58
N HIS A 73 34.94 -52.88 -1.52
CA HIS A 73 36.19 -52.76 -0.80
C HIS A 73 36.91 -54.11 -0.78
N ASN A 74 38.06 -54.17 -1.45
CA ASN A 74 38.87 -55.39 -1.50
C ASN A 74 39.64 -55.58 -0.20
N THR A 75 39.72 -56.80 0.29
CA THR A 75 40.50 -57.17 1.47
C THR A 75 41.35 -58.39 1.16
N TYR A 76 42.38 -58.64 1.96
CA TYR A 76 43.22 -59.80 1.69
C TYR A 76 42.46 -61.13 1.90
N GLY A 77 42.19 -61.82 0.80
CA GLY A 77 41.47 -63.09 0.72
C GLY A 77 39.94 -62.98 0.69
N SER A 78 39.37 -61.77 0.59
CA SER A 78 37.91 -61.55 0.56
C SER A 78 37.59 -60.13 0.09
N TYR A 79 36.31 -59.78 0.02
CA TYR A 79 35.85 -58.41 -0.21
C TYR A 79 34.60 -58.14 0.61
N TYR A 80 34.25 -56.87 0.77
CA TYR A 80 32.95 -56.48 1.31
C TYR A 80 32.38 -55.28 0.56
N CYS A 81 31.07 -55.16 0.58
CA CYS A 81 30.35 -54.08 -0.05
C CYS A 81 29.69 -53.18 0.99
N THR A 82 29.62 -51.89 0.69
CA THR A 82 28.87 -50.88 1.47
C THR A 82 27.87 -50.18 0.55
N CYS A 83 26.73 -49.77 1.09
CA CYS A 83 25.79 -48.95 0.32
C CYS A 83 26.33 -47.53 0.11
N LEU A 84 25.95 -46.91 -1.01
CA LEU A 84 26.18 -45.48 -1.24
C LEU A 84 25.36 -44.63 -0.24
N PHE A 85 25.72 -43.36 -0.11
CA PHE A 85 24.94 -42.40 0.68
C PHE A 85 23.49 -42.34 0.17
N GLY A 86 22.51 -42.28 1.09
CA GLY A 86 21.08 -42.36 0.76
C GLY A 86 20.52 -43.79 0.66
N TYR A 87 21.36 -44.82 0.85
CA TYR A 87 20.93 -46.21 0.79
C TYR A 87 21.31 -47.00 2.04
N ARG A 88 20.45 -47.94 2.42
CA ARG A 88 20.69 -48.91 3.51
C ARG A 88 20.67 -50.35 2.98
N PRO A 89 21.50 -51.24 3.53
CA PRO A 89 21.47 -52.64 3.14
C PRO A 89 20.22 -53.33 3.72
N SER A 90 19.61 -54.22 2.96
CA SER A 90 18.35 -54.90 3.34
C SER A 90 18.44 -55.76 4.60
N ASN A 91 19.65 -56.14 5.00
CA ASN A 91 19.93 -56.86 6.25
C ASN A 91 20.31 -55.93 7.43
N ASN A 92 20.29 -54.61 7.24
CA ASN A 92 20.68 -53.57 8.20
C ASN A 92 22.14 -53.64 8.71
N MET A 93 23.03 -54.39 8.06
CA MET A 93 24.45 -54.45 8.43
C MET A 93 25.28 -53.45 7.64
N ALA A 94 26.14 -52.67 8.30
CA ALA A 94 26.94 -51.62 7.63
C ALA A 94 27.79 -52.11 6.43
N THR A 95 28.19 -53.38 6.45
CA THR A 95 28.95 -54.05 5.38
C THR A 95 28.30 -55.40 5.09
N PHE A 96 28.26 -55.82 3.83
CA PHE A 96 27.72 -57.13 3.45
C PHE A 96 28.54 -57.81 2.35
N ILE A 97 28.39 -59.14 2.26
CA ILE A 97 28.92 -59.93 1.15
C ILE A 97 27.71 -60.27 0.25
N PRO A 98 27.76 -59.98 -1.07
CA PRO A 98 26.60 -60.08 -1.98
C PRO A 98 26.02 -61.48 -2.14
N ASN A 99 26.84 -62.51 -1.87
CA ASN A 99 26.45 -63.92 -1.98
C ASN A 99 25.29 -64.30 -1.04
N ASP A 100 24.95 -63.46 -0.06
CA ASP A 100 23.86 -63.67 0.90
C ASP A 100 22.52 -63.06 0.42
N GLY A 101 22.44 -62.53 -0.80
CA GLY A 101 21.22 -61.93 -1.36
C GLY A 101 20.87 -60.55 -0.79
N THR A 102 21.79 -59.94 -0.03
CA THR A 102 21.64 -58.58 0.50
C THR A 102 21.82 -57.54 -0.62
N ASN A 103 20.97 -56.52 -0.64
CA ASN A 103 21.01 -55.44 -1.60
C ASN A 103 20.80 -54.09 -0.92
N CYS A 104 21.21 -53.00 -1.58
CA CYS A 104 20.97 -51.65 -1.11
C CYS A 104 19.57 -51.20 -1.49
N GLN A 105 18.83 -50.74 -0.50
CA GLN A 105 17.51 -50.15 -0.63
C GLN A 105 17.61 -48.68 -0.30
N ASP A 106 16.86 -47.89 -1.06
CA ASP A 106 16.71 -46.46 -0.83
C ASP A 106 16.24 -46.19 0.61
N ILE A 107 16.82 -45.17 1.23
CA ILE A 107 16.37 -44.69 2.53
C ILE A 107 15.29 -43.66 2.26
N ASP A 108 14.05 -43.96 2.65
CA ASP A 108 13.00 -42.95 2.62
C ASP A 108 13.22 -41.95 3.77
N GLU A 109 13.90 -40.84 3.48
CA GLU A 109 14.13 -39.81 4.49
C GLU A 109 12.86 -39.08 4.89
N CYS A 110 11.77 -39.18 4.10
CA CYS A 110 10.49 -38.54 4.40
C CYS A 110 9.69 -39.29 5.47
N GLU A 111 10.04 -40.53 5.80
CA GLU A 111 9.52 -41.25 6.98
C GLU A 111 10.01 -40.63 8.30
N ILE A 112 11.04 -39.76 8.25
CA ILE A 112 11.55 -39.04 9.42
C ILE A 112 10.74 -37.76 9.60
N GLU A 113 9.97 -37.68 10.69
CA GLU A 113 9.20 -36.47 11.01
C GLU A 113 10.09 -35.23 11.13
N GLY A 114 9.66 -34.15 10.48
CA GLY A 114 10.32 -32.85 10.57
C GLY A 114 11.63 -32.73 9.78
N VAL A 115 12.00 -33.70 8.95
CA VAL A 115 13.25 -33.67 8.15
C VAL A 115 13.42 -32.39 7.32
N CYS A 116 12.32 -31.86 6.78
CA CYS A 116 12.27 -30.64 5.97
C CYS A 116 11.94 -29.36 6.76
N GLY A 117 11.65 -29.46 8.06
CA GLY A 117 11.20 -28.33 8.90
C GLY A 117 9.71 -27.98 8.75
N GLU A 118 9.24 -26.98 9.50
CA GLU A 118 7.82 -26.58 9.51
C GLU A 118 7.34 -25.99 8.18
N GLY A 119 6.08 -26.27 7.82
CA GLY A 119 5.45 -25.70 6.62
C GLY A 119 5.98 -26.27 5.29
N THR A 120 6.52 -27.49 5.32
CA THR A 120 7.15 -28.13 4.15
C THR A 120 6.51 -29.48 3.80
N VAL A 121 6.72 -29.91 2.55
CA VAL A 121 6.38 -31.24 2.04
C VAL A 121 7.67 -31.90 1.60
N CYS A 122 7.96 -33.08 2.16
CA CYS A 122 9.08 -33.91 1.75
C CYS A 122 8.68 -34.78 0.56
N LYS A 123 9.58 -34.91 -0.42
CA LYS A 123 9.48 -35.83 -1.54
C LYS A 123 10.71 -36.71 -1.57
N ASN A 124 10.51 -38.01 -1.35
CA ASN A 124 11.57 -38.99 -1.44
C ASN A 124 11.99 -39.18 -2.91
N LEU A 125 13.30 -39.29 -3.15
CA LEU A 125 13.91 -39.54 -4.45
C LEU A 125 14.93 -40.68 -4.29
N GLU A 126 15.33 -41.27 -5.41
CA GLU A 126 16.35 -42.32 -5.35
C GLU A 126 17.70 -41.74 -4.90
N GLY A 127 18.18 -42.17 -3.73
CA GLY A 127 19.44 -41.74 -3.12
C GLY A 127 19.37 -40.43 -2.33
N GLY A 128 18.17 -39.92 -2.02
CA GLY A 128 17.97 -38.76 -1.15
C GLY A 128 16.59 -38.14 -1.26
N PHE A 129 16.41 -36.90 -0.79
CA PHE A 129 15.11 -36.26 -0.75
C PHE A 129 15.14 -34.77 -1.12
N GLU A 130 13.97 -34.24 -1.48
CA GLU A 130 13.76 -32.82 -1.75
C GLU A 130 12.59 -32.27 -0.93
N CYS A 131 12.74 -31.02 -0.47
CA CYS A 131 11.72 -30.31 0.27
C CYS A 131 11.05 -29.22 -0.57
N TYR A 132 9.74 -29.08 -0.40
CA TYR A 132 8.89 -28.09 -1.04
C TYR A 132 8.12 -27.30 0.01
N CYS A 133 7.79 -26.04 -0.24
CA CYS A 133 6.90 -25.31 0.68
C CYS A 133 5.45 -25.78 0.51
N GLN A 134 4.74 -25.95 1.62
CA GLN A 134 3.30 -26.19 1.61
C GLN A 134 2.54 -24.97 1.09
N MET A 135 1.30 -25.20 0.64
CA MET A 135 0.39 -24.10 0.31
C MET A 135 0.21 -23.19 1.53
N GLY A 136 0.31 -21.88 1.33
CA GLY A 136 0.31 -20.92 2.44
C GLY A 136 1.70 -20.61 3.00
N TYR A 137 2.76 -21.25 2.51
CA TYR A 137 4.15 -20.93 2.85
C TYR A 137 4.94 -20.50 1.61
N LYS A 138 5.87 -19.56 1.78
CA LYS A 138 6.81 -19.08 0.77
C LYS A 138 8.25 -19.39 1.18
N ILE A 139 9.10 -19.58 0.17
CA ILE A 139 10.53 -19.80 0.38
C ILE A 139 11.18 -18.54 0.97
N HIS A 140 11.99 -18.74 1.98
CA HIS A 140 12.82 -17.73 2.63
C HIS A 140 14.29 -18.12 2.44
N GLU A 141 15.06 -17.22 1.82
CA GLU A 141 16.50 -17.39 1.57
C GLU A 141 16.86 -18.66 0.76
N GLY A 142 16.28 -18.82 -0.43
CA GLY A 142 16.62 -19.92 -1.34
C GLY A 142 15.64 -20.08 -2.50
N VAL A 143 15.65 -21.26 -3.11
CA VAL A 143 14.75 -21.66 -4.20
C VAL A 143 14.15 -23.03 -3.90
N VAL A 144 12.95 -23.32 -4.43
CA VAL A 144 12.30 -24.64 -4.34
C VAL A 144 12.57 -25.41 -5.62
N PRO A 145 12.87 -26.73 -5.58
CA PRO A 145 13.09 -27.55 -4.38
C PRO A 145 14.42 -27.23 -3.66
N PHE A 146 14.49 -27.56 -2.37
CA PHE A 146 15.69 -27.38 -1.56
C PHE A 146 15.99 -28.59 -0.68
N HIS A 147 17.27 -28.74 -0.32
CA HIS A 147 17.75 -29.68 0.68
C HIS A 147 18.15 -28.93 1.97
N PRO A 148 17.58 -29.27 3.14
CA PRO A 148 17.67 -28.45 4.36
C PRO A 148 19.10 -28.29 4.86
N HIS A 149 19.94 -29.32 4.69
CA HIS A 149 21.35 -29.27 5.13
C HIS A 149 22.29 -28.52 4.16
N ARG A 150 21.92 -28.36 2.90
CA ARG A 150 22.81 -27.80 1.86
C ARG A 150 22.44 -26.36 1.52
N ASP A 151 21.15 -26.09 1.41
CA ASP A 151 20.65 -24.92 0.69
C ASP A 151 20.26 -23.77 1.63
N LYS A 152 20.31 -23.97 2.96
CA LYS A 152 19.92 -23.01 4.02
C LYS A 152 18.51 -22.40 3.88
N ALA A 153 17.72 -22.89 2.94
CA ALA A 153 16.40 -22.39 2.65
C ALA A 153 15.38 -22.91 3.66
N THR A 154 14.39 -22.08 3.98
CA THR A 154 13.30 -22.43 4.90
C THR A 154 11.97 -21.92 4.35
N CYS A 155 10.86 -22.52 4.75
CA CYS A 155 9.53 -22.04 4.38
C CYS A 155 8.96 -21.19 5.52
N LYS A 156 8.45 -20.01 5.18
CA LYS A 156 7.75 -19.13 6.13
C LYS A 156 6.33 -18.92 5.66
N GLU A 157 5.41 -18.77 6.60
CA GLU A 157 4.02 -18.50 6.29
C GLU A 157 3.89 -17.25 5.40
N VAL A 158 2.99 -17.29 4.42
CA VAL A 158 2.72 -16.19 3.50
C VAL A 158 2.07 -15.04 4.28
N ASP A 159 2.78 -13.93 4.30
CA ASP A 159 2.28 -12.65 4.77
C ASP A 159 2.61 -11.59 3.71
N CYS A 160 1.57 -10.93 3.20
CA CYS A 160 1.67 -9.84 2.22
C CYS A 160 1.92 -8.47 2.87
N GLY A 161 1.82 -8.37 4.20
CA GLY A 161 1.91 -7.10 4.93
C GLY A 161 0.85 -6.08 4.49
N LEU A 162 1.20 -4.80 4.60
CA LEU A 162 0.33 -3.67 4.27
C LEU A 162 -0.02 -3.65 2.77
N PRO A 163 -1.31 -3.61 2.40
CA PRO A 163 -1.71 -3.45 1.00
C PRO A 163 -1.18 -2.12 0.42
N PRO A 164 -0.87 -2.09 -0.89
CA PRO A 164 -0.16 -0.98 -1.48
C PRO A 164 -1.12 0.18 -1.81
N VAL A 165 -0.88 1.36 -1.24
CA VAL A 165 -1.73 2.54 -1.44
C VAL A 165 -1.87 2.89 -2.93
N ARG A 166 -3.09 3.20 -3.37
CA ARG A 166 -3.41 3.60 -4.75
C ARG A 166 -3.93 5.03 -4.77
N LEU A 167 -3.39 5.82 -5.70
CA LEU A 167 -3.77 7.22 -5.86
C LEU A 167 -5.23 7.34 -6.31
N TYR A 168 -5.90 8.37 -5.82
CA TYR A 168 -7.29 8.69 -6.15
C TYR A 168 -8.27 7.57 -5.82
N SER A 169 -8.00 6.86 -4.72
CA SER A 169 -8.81 5.74 -4.26
C SER A 169 -8.81 5.63 -2.74
N GLN A 170 -9.90 5.10 -2.20
CA GLN A 170 -10.07 4.71 -0.81
C GLN A 170 -9.86 3.22 -0.67
N MET A 171 -8.99 2.83 0.27
CA MET A 171 -8.72 1.44 0.62
C MET A 171 -9.58 1.04 1.83
N VAL A 172 -10.25 -0.09 1.73
CA VAL A 172 -10.95 -0.75 2.83
C VAL A 172 -10.30 -2.10 3.08
N TRP A 173 -9.75 -2.28 4.27
CA TRP A 173 -8.98 -3.45 4.66
C TRP A 173 -9.20 -3.77 6.14
N ASP A 174 -9.24 -5.05 6.47
CA ASP A 174 -9.55 -5.58 7.81
C ASP A 174 -8.29 -5.90 8.65
N SER A 175 -7.12 -5.43 8.21
CA SER A 175 -5.81 -5.69 8.81
C SER A 175 -5.25 -7.12 8.62
N ARG A 176 -5.92 -8.00 7.86
CA ARG A 176 -5.42 -9.36 7.57
C ARG A 176 -4.60 -9.40 6.29
N SER A 177 -3.46 -10.07 6.34
CA SER A 177 -2.50 -10.14 5.23
C SER A 177 -2.00 -11.55 4.92
N LYS A 178 -2.70 -12.58 5.45
CA LYS A 178 -2.43 -13.99 5.15
C LYS A 178 -2.88 -14.35 3.74
N LEU A 179 -2.40 -15.47 3.21
CA LEU A 179 -2.80 -15.98 1.89
C LEU A 179 -4.33 -15.95 1.70
N GLY A 180 -4.79 -15.35 0.61
CA GLY A 180 -6.21 -15.23 0.28
C GLY A 180 -6.95 -14.09 1.00
N SER A 181 -6.30 -13.32 1.89
CA SER A 181 -6.89 -12.12 2.48
C SER A 181 -7.27 -11.11 1.41
N GLU A 182 -8.32 -10.34 1.65
CA GLU A 182 -8.95 -9.46 0.67
C GLU A 182 -8.74 -7.98 1.02
N VAL A 183 -8.63 -7.15 -0.02
CA VAL A 183 -8.63 -5.69 0.10
C VAL A 183 -9.56 -5.10 -0.96
N LEU A 184 -10.41 -4.16 -0.55
CA LEU A 184 -11.36 -3.47 -1.43
C LEU A 184 -10.85 -2.06 -1.71
N TYR A 185 -10.70 -1.73 -2.98
CA TYR A 185 -10.43 -0.36 -3.44
C TYR A 185 -11.66 0.27 -4.06
N ARG A 186 -11.90 1.55 -3.75
CA ARG A 186 -12.97 2.37 -4.33
C ARG A 186 -12.38 3.65 -4.89
N CYS A 187 -12.70 3.99 -6.14
CA CYS A 187 -12.22 5.24 -6.73
C CYS A 187 -12.86 6.46 -6.06
N ASP A 188 -12.09 7.52 -5.94
CA ASP A 188 -12.58 8.83 -5.51
C ASP A 188 -13.51 9.43 -6.57
N PHE A 189 -14.33 10.40 -6.17
CA PHE A 189 -15.25 11.10 -7.08
C PHE A 189 -14.50 11.73 -8.27
N GLY A 190 -14.99 11.49 -9.49
CA GLY A 190 -14.36 11.96 -10.73
C GLY A 190 -13.31 11.01 -11.32
N TYR A 191 -13.15 9.82 -10.74
CA TYR A 191 -12.30 8.75 -11.27
C TYR A 191 -13.10 7.47 -11.53
N ARG A 192 -12.70 6.73 -12.56
CA ARG A 192 -13.28 5.43 -12.90
C ARG A 192 -12.29 4.30 -12.64
N ASN A 193 -12.84 3.16 -12.25
CA ASN A 193 -12.10 1.91 -12.12
C ASN A 193 -11.73 1.37 -13.51
N VAL A 194 -10.45 1.07 -13.72
CA VAL A 194 -9.94 0.55 -14.99
C VAL A 194 -10.18 -0.96 -15.15
N GLU A 195 -10.04 -1.75 -14.08
CA GLU A 195 -10.06 -3.22 -14.13
C GLU A 195 -11.45 -3.84 -13.93
N ARG A 196 -12.50 -3.05 -13.67
CA ARG A 196 -13.88 -3.50 -13.35
C ARG A 196 -14.02 -4.38 -12.10
N ARG A 197 -12.94 -5.00 -11.60
CA ARG A 197 -12.84 -5.62 -10.27
C ARG A 197 -12.40 -4.57 -9.25
N SER A 198 -12.92 -4.66 -8.04
CA SER A 198 -12.58 -3.75 -6.94
C SER A 198 -11.96 -4.47 -5.73
N VAL A 199 -12.01 -5.80 -5.72
CA VAL A 199 -11.47 -6.66 -4.67
C VAL A 199 -10.22 -7.35 -5.19
N PHE A 200 -9.17 -7.33 -4.37
CA PHE A 200 -7.85 -7.87 -4.65
C PHE A 200 -7.39 -8.73 -3.48
N TYR A 201 -6.48 -9.65 -3.75
CA TYR A 201 -6.14 -10.75 -2.85
C TYR A 201 -4.63 -10.82 -2.59
N CYS A 202 -4.27 -11.25 -1.39
CA CYS A 202 -2.91 -11.66 -1.05
C CYS A 202 -2.61 -13.00 -1.73
N ASN A 203 -1.59 -13.02 -2.59
CA ASN A 203 -1.23 -14.19 -3.39
C ASN A 203 -0.20 -15.11 -2.70
N ALA A 204 0.09 -16.26 -3.30
CA ALA A 204 1.04 -17.24 -2.78
C ALA A 204 2.51 -16.77 -2.74
N THR A 205 2.86 -15.70 -3.47
CA THR A 205 4.21 -15.12 -3.42
C THR A 205 4.37 -14.13 -2.26
N GLY A 206 3.30 -13.83 -1.52
CA GLY A 206 3.30 -12.82 -0.47
C GLY A 206 3.24 -11.40 -1.02
N GLN A 207 2.54 -11.20 -2.14
CA GLN A 207 2.26 -9.89 -2.71
C GLN A 207 0.75 -9.71 -2.92
N TRP A 208 0.29 -8.47 -2.82
CA TRP A 208 -1.08 -8.11 -3.18
C TRP A 208 -1.19 -7.98 -4.71
N ASP A 209 -2.19 -8.61 -5.33
CA ASP A 209 -2.39 -8.63 -6.79
C ASP A 209 -3.03 -7.33 -7.36
N VAL A 210 -2.78 -6.20 -6.71
CA VAL A 210 -3.36 -4.89 -7.02
C VAL A 210 -2.57 -4.23 -8.18
N PRO A 211 -3.21 -3.85 -9.29
CA PRO A 211 -2.54 -3.24 -10.45
C PRO A 211 -1.92 -1.89 -10.08
N PRO A 212 -0.85 -1.45 -10.77
CA PRO A 212 -0.18 -0.18 -10.47
C PRO A 212 -1.09 1.05 -10.70
N VAL A 213 -1.98 0.98 -11.68
CA VAL A 213 -3.00 2.00 -11.95
C VAL A 213 -4.38 1.37 -11.79
N PHE A 214 -5.12 1.83 -10.77
CA PHE A 214 -6.46 1.32 -10.46
C PHE A 214 -7.56 2.32 -10.86
N CYS A 215 -7.37 3.60 -10.55
CA CYS A 215 -8.32 4.67 -10.84
C CYS A 215 -7.75 5.64 -11.87
N GLN A 216 -8.54 5.90 -12.91
CA GLN A 216 -8.22 6.87 -13.96
C GLN A 216 -9.21 8.04 -13.94
N GLU A 217 -8.70 9.26 -14.13
CA GLU A 217 -9.55 10.46 -14.16
C GLU A 217 -10.55 10.40 -15.33
N ILE A 218 -11.79 10.79 -15.07
CA ILE A 218 -12.87 10.86 -16.07
C ILE A 218 -12.82 12.23 -16.75
N HIS A 219 -12.82 12.21 -18.09
CA HIS A 219 -12.78 13.41 -18.93
C HIS A 219 -13.90 13.34 -19.97
N CYS A 220 -14.72 14.39 -20.06
CA CYS A 220 -15.84 14.47 -21.02
C CYS A 220 -15.41 14.86 -22.44
N GLY A 221 -14.14 15.22 -22.64
CA GLY A 221 -13.66 15.73 -23.92
C GLY A 221 -14.26 17.09 -24.27
N SER A 222 -14.38 17.37 -25.57
CA SER A 222 -14.93 18.64 -26.04
C SER A 222 -16.45 18.68 -25.90
N PRO A 223 -17.04 19.81 -25.47
CA PRO A 223 -18.49 20.03 -25.45
C PRO A 223 -19.14 19.74 -26.81
N VAL A 224 -20.41 19.32 -26.78
CA VAL A 224 -21.19 19.05 -27.99
C VAL A 224 -21.59 20.36 -28.65
N ASP A 225 -21.26 20.55 -29.93
CA ASP A 225 -21.66 21.75 -30.67
C ASP A 225 -23.19 21.85 -30.80
N LYS A 226 -23.74 23.05 -30.59
CA LYS A 226 -25.17 23.35 -30.74
C LYS A 226 -25.37 24.37 -31.86
N ALA A 227 -26.43 24.20 -32.65
CA ALA A 227 -26.67 25.01 -33.85
C ALA A 227 -26.88 26.50 -33.52
N PHE A 228 -26.24 27.37 -34.31
CA PHE A 228 -26.31 28.83 -34.14
C PHE A 228 -25.88 29.33 -32.75
N ALA A 229 -25.02 28.59 -32.06
CA ALA A 229 -24.46 28.97 -30.78
C ALA A 229 -22.95 28.77 -30.75
N LYS A 230 -22.26 29.52 -29.89
CA LYS A 230 -20.84 29.36 -29.55
C LYS A 230 -20.71 28.89 -28.10
N THR A 231 -19.67 28.13 -27.81
CA THR A 231 -19.35 27.64 -26.47
C THR A 231 -18.44 28.61 -25.73
N LEU A 232 -18.74 28.83 -24.45
CA LEU A 232 -17.97 29.64 -23.51
C LEU A 232 -17.56 28.77 -22.33
N TRP A 233 -16.28 28.40 -22.28
CA TRP A 233 -15.70 27.59 -21.22
C TRP A 233 -14.18 27.78 -21.15
N ASP A 234 -13.58 27.31 -20.07
CA ASP A 234 -12.15 27.44 -19.75
C ASP A 234 -11.27 26.30 -20.34
N GLY A 235 -11.87 25.39 -21.11
CA GLY A 235 -11.20 24.22 -21.67
C GLY A 235 -11.06 23.04 -20.69
N THR A 236 -11.59 23.14 -19.46
CA THR A 236 -11.57 22.04 -18.50
C THR A 236 -12.73 21.08 -18.72
N ALA A 237 -12.43 19.78 -18.88
CA ALA A 237 -13.43 18.75 -19.17
C ALA A 237 -13.54 17.69 -18.06
N ARG A 238 -13.32 18.07 -16.80
CA ARG A 238 -13.39 17.16 -15.64
C ARG A 238 -14.84 17.04 -15.17
N VAL A 239 -15.17 15.97 -14.43
CA VAL A 239 -16.51 15.81 -13.85
C VAL A 239 -16.90 17.03 -13.01
N GLY A 240 -18.04 17.62 -13.35
CA GLY A 240 -18.56 18.86 -12.77
C GLY A 240 -18.05 20.15 -13.43
N SER A 241 -17.16 20.09 -14.42
CA SER A 241 -16.85 21.23 -15.30
C SER A 241 -18.10 21.67 -16.05
N VAL A 242 -18.16 22.95 -16.40
CA VAL A 242 -19.36 23.60 -16.92
C VAL A 242 -19.03 24.33 -18.22
N VAL A 243 -19.92 24.20 -19.22
CA VAL A 243 -19.87 24.95 -20.47
C VAL A 243 -21.16 25.75 -20.65
N TYR A 244 -21.02 27.00 -21.05
CA TYR A 244 -22.15 27.86 -21.41
C TYR A 244 -22.28 27.96 -22.93
N TYR A 245 -23.52 28.01 -23.40
CA TYR A 245 -23.81 28.27 -24.81
C TYR A 245 -24.41 29.66 -24.96
N GLU A 246 -23.84 30.43 -25.88
CA GLU A 246 -24.32 31.76 -26.26
C GLU A 246 -24.77 31.70 -27.72
N CYS A 247 -26.02 32.08 -28.01
CA CYS A 247 -26.49 32.17 -29.38
C CYS A 247 -25.68 33.20 -30.18
N ASN A 248 -25.45 32.90 -31.45
CA ASN A 248 -24.73 33.76 -32.38
C ASN A 248 -25.50 35.06 -32.65
N GLU A 249 -24.81 36.09 -33.16
CA GLU A 249 -25.45 37.36 -33.50
C GLU A 249 -26.67 37.18 -34.41
N GLY A 250 -27.78 37.84 -34.07
CA GLY A 250 -29.06 37.71 -34.79
C GLY A 250 -29.99 36.59 -34.29
N TYR A 251 -29.55 35.77 -33.33
CA TYR A 251 -30.33 34.72 -32.71
C TYR A 251 -30.50 34.97 -31.21
N TYR A 252 -31.66 34.64 -30.65
CA TYR A 252 -31.91 34.72 -29.20
C TYR A 252 -32.16 33.33 -28.61
N THR A 253 -31.80 33.18 -27.34
CA THR A 253 -31.99 31.92 -26.62
C THR A 253 -33.46 31.77 -26.25
N HIS A 254 -34.12 30.76 -26.79
CA HIS A 254 -35.50 30.43 -26.45
C HIS A 254 -35.57 29.41 -25.29
N SER A 255 -34.53 28.60 -25.13
CA SER A 255 -34.46 27.53 -24.12
C SER A 255 -34.37 28.02 -22.68
N LEU A 256 -34.90 27.21 -21.75
CA LEU A 256 -34.85 27.44 -20.30
C LEU A 256 -33.46 27.22 -19.67
N LYS A 257 -32.57 26.49 -20.36
CA LYS A 257 -31.23 26.12 -19.89
C LYS A 257 -30.24 26.24 -21.05
N ASN A 258 -29.15 26.97 -20.83
CA ASN A 258 -28.07 27.18 -21.81
C ASN A 258 -26.71 26.75 -21.26
N VAL A 259 -26.69 25.89 -20.26
CA VAL A 259 -25.50 25.43 -19.55
C VAL A 259 -25.48 23.91 -19.51
N SER A 260 -24.35 23.30 -19.86
CA SER A 260 -24.14 21.84 -19.78
C SER A 260 -23.01 21.55 -18.79
N VAL A 261 -23.12 20.44 -18.07
CA VAL A 261 -22.18 20.01 -17.03
C VAL A 261 -21.59 18.66 -17.41
N CYS A 262 -20.28 18.48 -17.23
CA CYS A 262 -19.62 17.19 -17.45
C CYS A 262 -20.06 16.19 -16.37
N GLU A 263 -20.72 15.11 -16.78
CA GLU A 263 -21.26 14.08 -15.90
C GLU A 263 -20.20 13.02 -15.52
N ASP A 264 -20.52 12.20 -14.52
CA ASP A 264 -19.65 11.13 -14.02
C ASP A 264 -19.53 9.93 -14.99
N ASN A 265 -20.39 9.85 -16.00
CA ASN A 265 -20.28 8.90 -17.12
C ASN A 265 -19.22 9.31 -18.15
N GLY A 266 -18.63 10.51 -18.03
CA GLY A 266 -17.66 11.03 -18.98
C GLY A 266 -18.28 11.62 -20.25
N VAL A 267 -19.53 12.09 -20.18
CA VAL A 267 -20.24 12.78 -21.25
C VAL A 267 -20.77 14.12 -20.71
N TRP A 268 -20.84 15.12 -21.57
CA TRP A 268 -21.50 16.39 -21.26
C TRP A 268 -23.02 16.19 -21.17
N GLU A 269 -23.64 16.72 -20.12
CA GLU A 269 -25.09 16.72 -19.93
C GLU A 269 -25.79 17.19 -21.21
N ASP A 270 -26.73 16.40 -21.72
CA ASP A 270 -27.48 16.79 -22.91
C ASP A 270 -28.52 17.86 -22.58
N ILE A 271 -28.47 18.97 -23.32
CA ILE A 271 -29.39 20.10 -23.17
C ILE A 271 -30.07 20.41 -24.50
N GLU A 272 -31.35 20.73 -24.43
CA GLU A 272 -32.14 21.18 -25.57
C GLU A 272 -31.99 22.70 -25.76
N LEU A 273 -30.89 23.10 -26.39
CA LEU A 273 -30.63 24.50 -26.74
C LEU A 273 -31.23 24.84 -28.10
N ILE A 274 -32.13 25.83 -28.12
CA ILE A 274 -32.79 26.38 -29.31
C ILE A 274 -32.45 27.86 -29.39
N CYS A 275 -31.73 28.22 -30.45
CA CYS A 275 -31.45 29.59 -30.85
C CYS A 275 -32.39 29.96 -32.00
N GLU A 276 -33.36 30.84 -31.73
CA GLU A 276 -34.31 31.31 -32.74
C GLU A 276 -33.80 32.59 -33.40
N GLY A 277 -33.82 32.62 -34.73
CA GLY A 277 -33.49 33.80 -35.53
C GLY A 277 -34.75 34.55 -35.95
N CYS A 278 -34.69 35.88 -36.02
CA CYS A 278 -35.80 36.67 -36.56
C CYS A 278 -35.88 36.54 -38.09
N ILE A 279 -36.90 35.87 -38.62
CA ILE A 279 -37.19 35.85 -40.06
C ILE A 279 -38.10 37.03 -40.44
N ASN A 280 -37.52 38.13 -40.94
CA ASN A 280 -37.90 38.78 -42.22
C ASN A 280 -37.23 40.17 -42.41
N ILE A 281 -36.38 40.29 -43.43
CA ILE A 281 -35.84 41.59 -43.94
C ILE A 281 -36.44 41.97 -45.31
N LYS A 282 -37.51 41.33 -45.82
CA LYS A 282 -37.92 41.51 -47.24
C LYS A 282 -39.37 41.85 -47.60
N TYR A 283 -40.27 42.15 -46.65
CA TYR A 283 -41.66 42.57 -46.97
C TYR A 283 -42.08 43.93 -46.39
N CYS A 284 -41.17 44.89 -46.31
CA CYS A 284 -41.50 46.30 -46.02
C CYS A 284 -41.19 47.19 -47.22
N LEU A 285 -41.78 46.88 -48.37
CA LEU A 285 -42.03 47.91 -49.39
C LEU A 285 -43.49 47.83 -49.82
N ASN A 286 -44.22 48.85 -49.36
CA ASN A 286 -45.52 49.37 -49.80
C ASN A 286 -46.77 49.05 -48.96
N VAL A 287 -47.14 50.09 -48.21
CA VAL A 287 -48.51 50.59 -47.94
C VAL A 287 -49.45 49.62 -47.22
N LEU A 288 -49.38 49.59 -45.88
CA LEU A 288 -50.43 50.01 -44.93
C LEU A 288 -50.05 49.51 -43.52
N LYS A 289 -49.85 50.44 -42.56
CA LYS A 289 -49.77 50.21 -41.10
C LYS A 289 -48.85 49.06 -40.61
N CYS A 290 -47.58 49.39 -40.36
CA CYS A 290 -46.86 48.83 -39.20
C CYS A 290 -46.64 49.94 -38.17
N PHE A 291 -47.69 50.25 -37.41
CA PHE A 291 -47.55 50.87 -36.09
C PHE A 291 -47.28 49.74 -35.09
N PHE A 292 -46.06 49.20 -35.11
CA PHE A 292 -45.50 48.50 -33.96
C PHE A 292 -44.08 49.00 -33.80
N THR A 293 -43.93 50.02 -32.96
CA THR A 293 -42.66 50.38 -32.35
C THR A 293 -42.19 49.20 -31.49
N PHE A 294 -41.48 48.24 -32.09
CA PHE A 294 -40.57 47.40 -31.33
C PHE A 294 -39.32 48.23 -31.05
N THR A 295 -39.42 49.12 -30.04
CA THR A 295 -38.23 49.50 -29.28
C THR A 295 -37.61 48.22 -28.74
N GLU A 296 -36.35 47.93 -29.08
CA GLU A 296 -35.53 46.94 -28.38
C GLU A 296 -35.72 47.12 -26.87
N ARG A 297 -36.51 46.25 -26.22
CA ARG A 297 -36.45 46.15 -24.77
C ARG A 297 -35.23 45.31 -24.46
N LYS A 298 -34.06 45.96 -24.37
CA LYS A 298 -32.89 45.37 -23.72
C LYS A 298 -33.33 44.89 -22.33
N PRO A 299 -32.96 43.68 -21.89
CA PRO A 299 -33.39 43.19 -20.60
C PRO A 299 -32.90 44.16 -19.51
N PRO A 300 -33.73 44.52 -18.52
CA PRO A 300 -33.39 45.51 -17.48
C PRO A 300 -32.11 45.18 -16.70
N ILE A 301 -31.74 43.90 -16.68
CA ILE A 301 -30.51 43.36 -16.13
C ILE A 301 -29.81 42.61 -17.28
N ASN A 302 -28.62 43.06 -17.67
CA ASN A 302 -27.83 42.47 -18.74
C ASN A 302 -26.38 42.22 -18.28
N HIS A 303 -25.65 41.29 -18.91
CA HIS A 303 -24.27 40.93 -18.56
C HIS A 303 -24.07 40.61 -17.07
N LEU A 304 -25.01 39.88 -16.48
CA LEU A 304 -24.94 39.46 -15.09
C LEU A 304 -23.87 38.38 -14.91
N HIS A 305 -22.88 38.63 -14.05
CA HIS A 305 -21.83 37.67 -13.72
C HIS A 305 -21.32 37.89 -12.30
N VAL A 306 -20.57 36.91 -11.79
CA VAL A 306 -19.91 36.96 -10.48
C VAL A 306 -18.41 37.15 -10.68
N LEU A 307 -17.85 38.17 -10.04
CA LEU A 307 -16.43 38.51 -10.00
C LEU A 307 -15.81 37.99 -8.70
N ASN A 308 -14.66 37.31 -8.83
CA ASN A 308 -13.84 36.83 -7.71
C ASN A 308 -14.63 36.05 -6.64
N GLU A 309 -15.68 35.32 -7.05
CA GLU A 309 -16.57 34.50 -6.20
C GLU A 309 -17.22 35.27 -5.03
N ARG A 310 -17.20 36.61 -5.08
CA ARG A 310 -17.62 37.50 -3.99
C ARG A 310 -18.53 38.61 -4.46
N CYS A 311 -18.30 39.16 -5.65
CA CYS A 311 -18.99 40.37 -6.09
C CYS A 311 -19.86 40.12 -7.32
N LEU A 312 -21.11 40.55 -7.25
CA LEU A 312 -22.10 40.43 -8.30
C LEU A 312 -22.02 41.69 -9.17
N HIS A 313 -21.87 41.52 -10.48
CA HIS A 313 -21.78 42.62 -11.42
C HIS A 313 -22.84 42.48 -12.51
N TRP A 314 -23.55 43.58 -12.83
CA TRP A 314 -24.45 43.63 -13.97
C TRP A 314 -24.57 45.03 -14.56
N LYS A 315 -25.01 45.06 -15.82
CA LYS A 315 -25.41 46.28 -16.51
C LYS A 315 -26.92 46.49 -16.36
N ALA A 316 -27.31 47.66 -15.88
CA ALA A 316 -28.70 48.07 -15.73
C ALA A 316 -29.15 48.80 -17.01
N GLU A 317 -30.16 48.27 -17.71
CA GLU A 317 -30.78 48.95 -18.85
C GLU A 317 -32.06 49.65 -18.36
N LYS A 318 -31.97 50.98 -18.16
CA LYS A 318 -33.03 51.82 -17.61
C LYS A 318 -33.06 53.19 -18.26
N TYR A 319 -34.15 53.94 -18.07
CA TYR A 319 -34.23 55.33 -18.53
C TYR A 319 -33.17 56.20 -17.85
N LYS A 320 -32.56 57.09 -18.63
CA LYS A 320 -31.48 57.97 -18.19
C LYS A 320 -31.92 58.77 -16.95
N GLY A 321 -31.24 58.56 -15.82
CA GLY A 321 -31.52 59.23 -14.54
C GLY A 321 -32.55 58.53 -13.63
N ALA A 322 -33.15 57.42 -14.06
CA ALA A 322 -34.06 56.63 -13.21
C ALA A 322 -33.28 55.84 -12.15
N THR A 323 -33.82 55.82 -10.92
CA THR A 323 -33.38 54.90 -9.88
C THR A 323 -34.11 53.56 -10.06
N GLU A 324 -33.40 52.44 -10.00
CA GLU A 324 -34.01 51.11 -9.99
C GLU A 324 -33.76 50.43 -8.65
N ASP A 325 -34.78 49.71 -8.16
CA ASP A 325 -34.71 48.93 -6.93
C ASP A 325 -34.46 47.46 -7.25
N TYR A 326 -33.38 46.91 -6.72
CA TYR A 326 -33.03 45.50 -6.89
C TYR A 326 -33.25 44.70 -5.61
N LYS A 327 -33.89 43.54 -5.77
CA LYS A 327 -34.01 42.51 -4.72
C LYS A 327 -33.15 41.32 -5.12
N ILE A 328 -32.10 41.07 -4.36
CA ILE A 328 -31.18 39.95 -4.56
C ILE A 328 -31.53 38.86 -3.55
N ILE A 329 -31.78 37.64 -4.01
CA ILE A 329 -31.97 36.45 -3.18
C ILE A 329 -30.89 35.46 -3.58
N PHE A 330 -30.12 34.97 -2.61
CA PHE A 330 -29.12 33.95 -2.87
C PHE A 330 -29.32 32.76 -1.94
N THR A 331 -29.30 31.59 -2.55
CA THR A 331 -29.51 30.30 -1.89
C THR A 331 -28.31 29.42 -2.15
N GLY A 332 -27.60 29.07 -1.08
CA GLY A 332 -26.42 28.21 -1.08
C GLY A 332 -26.77 26.81 -0.62
N LEU A 333 -26.34 25.82 -1.41
CA LEU A 333 -26.47 24.40 -1.12
C LEU A 333 -25.09 23.75 -1.16
N ARG A 334 -24.90 22.72 -0.33
CA ARG A 334 -23.66 21.94 -0.27
C ARG A 334 -23.96 20.49 -0.65
N ASN A 335 -23.28 19.99 -1.68
CA ASN A 335 -23.51 18.64 -2.19
C ASN A 335 -23.14 17.54 -1.17
N TYR A 336 -22.25 17.83 -0.21
CA TYR A 336 -21.83 16.90 0.85
C TYR A 336 -22.63 16.99 2.15
N GLN A 337 -23.34 18.09 2.34
CA GLN A 337 -24.08 18.36 3.56
C GLN A 337 -25.52 18.69 3.17
N THR A 338 -26.30 17.65 2.92
CA THR A 338 -27.68 17.74 2.40
C THR A 338 -28.62 18.53 3.31
N SER A 339 -28.30 18.65 4.60
CA SER A 339 -29.04 19.47 5.57
C SER A 339 -28.64 20.96 5.56
N PHE A 340 -27.58 21.33 4.84
CA PHE A 340 -27.10 22.70 4.81
C PHE A 340 -27.85 23.54 3.77
N LEU A 341 -28.40 24.67 4.22
CA LEU A 341 -29.08 25.65 3.40
C LEU A 341 -28.72 27.06 3.89
N ASP A 342 -28.05 27.85 3.05
CA ASP A 342 -27.83 29.27 3.30
C ASP A 342 -28.74 30.10 2.40
N LYS A 343 -29.84 30.64 2.94
CA LYS A 343 -30.77 31.48 2.17
C LYS A 343 -30.82 32.88 2.75
N ARG A 344 -30.30 33.85 2.00
CA ARG A 344 -30.21 35.26 2.40
C ARG A 344 -30.76 36.18 1.33
N ARG A 345 -31.13 37.40 1.75
CA ARG A 345 -31.72 38.43 0.89
C ARG A 345 -31.00 39.76 1.10
N HIS A 346 -30.68 40.43 0.00
CA HIS A 346 -30.09 41.76 -0.02
C HIS A 346 -30.94 42.70 -0.88
N MET A 347 -31.06 43.96 -0.49
CA MET A 347 -31.87 44.95 -1.20
C MET A 347 -31.05 46.21 -1.39
N LEU A 348 -31.14 46.80 -2.59
CA LEU A 348 -30.44 48.04 -2.91
C LEU A 348 -31.22 48.86 -3.95
N SER A 349 -30.95 50.17 -3.97
CA SER A 349 -31.48 51.12 -4.93
C SER A 349 -30.32 51.82 -5.62
N SER A 350 -30.30 51.83 -6.96
CA SER A 350 -29.16 52.38 -7.70
C SER A 350 -29.55 53.18 -8.94
N LYS A 351 -28.86 54.31 -9.13
CA LYS A 351 -28.90 55.14 -10.36
C LYS A 351 -27.82 54.78 -11.37
N ALA A 352 -26.84 53.95 -11.00
CA ALA A 352 -25.73 53.59 -11.87
C ALA A 352 -26.14 52.64 -13.00
N ASP A 353 -25.51 52.77 -14.17
CA ASP A 353 -25.71 51.88 -15.32
C ASP A 353 -24.92 50.57 -15.19
N ARG A 354 -23.87 50.57 -14.36
CA ARG A 354 -23.12 49.38 -13.93
C ARG A 354 -23.22 49.30 -12.41
N VAL A 355 -23.67 48.16 -11.91
CA VAL A 355 -23.88 47.96 -10.48
C VAL A 355 -23.02 46.79 -10.02
N GLU A 356 -22.32 47.00 -8.90
CA GLU A 356 -21.46 46.01 -8.26
C GLU A 356 -21.88 45.84 -6.80
N VAL A 357 -22.05 44.60 -6.36
CA VAL A 357 -22.48 44.27 -4.99
C VAL A 357 -21.72 43.05 -4.49
N CYS A 358 -20.91 43.21 -3.46
CA CYS A 358 -20.20 42.10 -2.84
C CYS A 358 -21.06 41.41 -1.78
N LEU A 359 -21.29 40.11 -1.98
CA LEU A 359 -22.02 39.24 -1.08
C LEU A 359 -21.00 38.43 -0.26
N ASN A 360 -21.17 38.38 1.06
CA ASN A 360 -20.36 37.54 1.94
C ASN A 360 -20.80 36.06 1.82
N LEU A 361 -20.55 35.46 0.64
CA LEU A 361 -20.86 34.08 0.33
C LEU A 361 -19.97 33.14 1.16
N LEU A 362 -20.54 32.02 1.61
CA LEU A 362 -19.82 31.03 2.39
C LEU A 362 -18.96 30.16 1.47
N PRO A 363 -17.79 29.68 1.92
CA PRO A 363 -16.90 28.88 1.08
C PRO A 363 -17.52 27.51 0.78
N VAL A 364 -17.03 26.86 -0.27
CA VAL A 364 -17.41 25.49 -0.66
C VAL A 364 -18.92 25.31 -0.83
N THR A 365 -19.59 26.30 -1.42
CA THR A 365 -21.05 26.34 -1.48
C THR A 365 -21.50 26.71 -2.88
N ASN A 366 -22.45 25.95 -3.41
CA ASN A 366 -23.06 26.21 -4.71
C ASN A 366 -24.20 27.20 -4.50
N TYR A 367 -24.02 28.43 -4.96
CA TYR A 367 -25.01 29.48 -4.85
C TYR A 367 -25.81 29.64 -6.14
N SER A 368 -27.13 29.72 -5.97
CA SER A 368 -28.07 30.28 -6.95
C SER A 368 -28.45 31.69 -6.49
N ILE A 369 -28.12 32.70 -7.29
CA ILE A 369 -28.30 34.12 -6.99
C ILE A 369 -29.31 34.72 -7.98
N SER A 370 -30.50 35.06 -7.51
CA SER A 370 -31.56 35.70 -8.29
C SER A 370 -31.64 37.19 -7.97
N ILE A 371 -31.52 38.03 -9.00
CA ILE A 371 -31.71 39.49 -8.93
C ILE A 371 -33.03 39.84 -9.58
N THR A 372 -33.92 40.50 -8.84
CA THR A 372 -35.16 41.05 -9.35
C THR A 372 -35.08 42.58 -9.43
N ALA A 373 -35.19 43.14 -10.65
CA ALA A 373 -35.47 44.55 -10.87
C ALA A 373 -36.95 44.81 -10.63
N LYS A 374 -37.28 45.58 -9.58
CA LYS A 374 -38.67 45.73 -9.12
C LYS A 374 -39.55 46.51 -10.10
N SER A 375 -39.04 47.59 -10.69
CA SER A 375 -39.84 48.46 -11.56
C SER A 375 -40.21 47.73 -12.86
N ALA A 376 -39.29 46.92 -13.37
CA ALA A 376 -39.50 46.12 -14.57
C ALA A 376 -40.14 44.74 -14.32
N LYS A 377 -40.31 44.33 -13.05
CA LYS A 377 -40.74 42.97 -12.64
C LYS A 377 -39.94 41.85 -13.31
N PHE A 378 -38.67 42.11 -13.56
CA PHE A 378 -37.78 41.19 -14.28
C PHE A 378 -36.80 40.54 -13.31
N THR A 379 -36.58 39.23 -13.44
CA THR A 379 -35.62 38.48 -12.61
C THR A 379 -34.58 37.79 -13.48
N ALA A 380 -33.31 37.98 -13.16
CA ALA A 380 -32.19 37.24 -13.74
C ALA A 380 -31.53 36.39 -12.65
N THR A 381 -31.07 35.19 -12.99
CA THR A 381 -30.41 34.29 -12.04
C THR A 381 -29.02 33.93 -12.55
N VAL A 382 -28.03 33.93 -11.66
CA VAL A 382 -26.66 33.47 -11.92
C VAL A 382 -26.26 32.43 -10.89
N PHE A 383 -25.43 31.49 -11.31
CA PHE A 383 -24.91 30.43 -10.45
C PHE A 383 -23.41 30.64 -10.24
N THR A 384 -22.94 30.38 -9.03
CA THR A 384 -21.51 30.44 -8.70
C THR A 384 -21.18 29.41 -7.63
N ASN A 385 -20.02 28.81 -7.76
CA ASN A 385 -19.38 27.97 -6.76
C ASN A 385 -18.32 28.81 -6.05
N THR A 386 -18.33 28.80 -4.72
CA THR A 386 -17.24 29.41 -3.94
C THR A 386 -16.11 28.41 -3.72
N SER A 387 -14.88 28.85 -3.95
CA SER A 387 -13.68 28.05 -3.75
C SER A 387 -13.39 27.83 -2.26
N LEU A 388 -12.48 26.89 -2.01
CA LEU A 388 -11.97 26.63 -0.67
C LEU A 388 -11.11 27.80 -0.21
N THR A 389 -11.37 28.33 0.98
CA THR A 389 -10.54 29.40 1.58
C THR A 389 -9.47 28.80 2.49
N VAL A 390 -8.36 29.53 2.68
CA VAL A 390 -7.36 29.15 3.69
C VAL A 390 -8.05 29.21 5.06
N PRO A 391 -8.03 28.13 5.86
CA PRO A 391 -8.64 28.16 7.18
C PRO A 391 -7.97 29.20 8.06
N PRO A 392 -8.70 29.83 8.99
CA PRO A 392 -8.05 30.64 10.00
C PRO A 392 -7.07 29.78 10.81
N ALA A 393 -5.95 30.39 11.21
CA ALA A 393 -5.02 29.74 12.12
C ALA A 393 -5.72 29.49 13.46
N PRO A 394 -5.53 28.31 14.08
CA PRO A 394 -6.11 28.01 15.37
C PRO A 394 -5.58 28.99 16.44
N VAL A 395 -6.46 29.37 17.36
CA VAL A 395 -6.09 30.28 18.45
C VAL A 395 -5.32 29.49 19.50
N VAL A 396 -4.00 29.72 19.54
CA VAL A 396 -3.08 29.08 20.48
C VAL A 396 -2.30 30.12 21.28
N ARG A 397 -1.93 29.76 22.51
CA ARG A 397 -0.92 30.50 23.29
C ARG A 397 0.39 29.75 23.17
N TYR A 398 1.38 30.35 22.52
CA TYR A 398 2.73 29.80 22.49
C TYR A 398 3.27 29.65 23.91
N ARG A 399 3.82 28.47 24.22
CA ARG A 399 4.41 28.16 25.53
C ARG A 399 5.65 27.30 25.37
N GLU A 400 6.60 27.48 26.28
CA GLU A 400 7.79 26.65 26.40
C GLU A 400 7.69 25.83 27.69
N PHE A 401 7.97 24.53 27.59
CA PHE A 401 7.84 23.59 28.71
C PHE A 401 9.10 22.75 28.88
N ASP A 402 9.45 22.49 30.14
CA ASP A 402 10.37 21.43 30.54
C ASP A 402 9.56 20.43 31.38
N THR A 403 9.13 19.32 30.77
CA THR A 403 8.16 18.39 31.38
C THR A 403 8.28 16.99 30.79
N PRO A 404 8.07 15.92 31.59
CA PRO A 404 7.99 14.56 31.09
C PRO A 404 6.71 14.29 30.29
N VAL A 405 5.65 15.09 30.48
CA VAL A 405 4.34 14.88 29.84
C VAL A 405 3.80 16.23 29.34
N PRO A 406 4.09 16.63 28.10
CA PRO A 406 3.64 17.90 27.54
C PRO A 406 2.17 17.83 27.09
N THR A 407 1.25 18.31 27.93
CA THR A 407 -0.17 18.49 27.56
C THR A 407 -0.43 19.92 27.11
N LEU A 408 -0.86 20.09 25.85
CA LEU A 408 -1.13 21.37 25.21
C LEU A 408 -2.64 21.57 25.02
N THR A 409 -3.10 22.81 25.12
CA THR A 409 -4.50 23.18 24.88
C THR A 409 -4.65 24.15 23.72
N PHE A 410 -5.68 23.95 22.91
CA PHE A 410 -6.05 24.87 21.84
C PHE A 410 -7.56 25.07 21.79
N GLN A 411 -7.96 26.27 21.39
CA GLN A 411 -9.36 26.64 21.24
C GLN A 411 -9.76 26.61 19.77
N ARG A 412 -10.98 26.11 19.53
CA ARG A 412 -11.55 26.05 18.19
C ARG A 412 -11.90 27.47 17.69
N SER A 413 -11.77 27.71 16.39
CA SER A 413 -12.27 28.95 15.76
C SER A 413 -13.74 29.19 16.14
N PRO A 414 -14.12 30.42 16.55
CA PRO A 414 -15.48 30.73 16.97
C PRO A 414 -16.53 30.65 15.85
N SER A 415 -16.11 30.59 14.58
CA SER A 415 -17.01 30.45 13.42
C SER A 415 -17.21 28.98 13.06
N THR A 416 -18.38 28.43 13.38
CA THR A 416 -18.82 27.08 12.96
C THR A 416 -19.06 26.96 11.44
N LEU A 417 -18.95 28.08 10.72
CA LEU A 417 -19.14 28.18 9.27
C LEU A 417 -17.81 28.05 8.50
N ASP A 418 -16.68 27.98 9.19
CA ASP A 418 -15.35 27.84 8.59
C ASP A 418 -15.14 26.41 8.03
N PRO A 419 -14.48 26.26 6.87
CA PRO A 419 -14.36 24.98 6.17
C PRO A 419 -13.27 24.06 6.76
N ILE A 420 -12.92 24.20 8.05
CA ILE A 420 -11.90 23.36 8.68
C ILE A 420 -12.45 21.93 8.78
N SER A 421 -11.77 20.99 8.12
CA SER A 421 -12.10 19.57 8.19
C SER A 421 -11.34 18.90 9.34
N VAL A 422 -10.05 19.22 9.50
CA VAL A 422 -9.11 18.46 10.33
C VAL A 422 -8.05 19.37 10.95
N TYR A 423 -7.60 19.01 12.16
CA TYR A 423 -6.35 19.50 12.76
C TYR A 423 -5.26 18.44 12.68
N GLN A 424 -4.06 18.81 12.27
CA GLN A 424 -2.88 17.96 12.29
C GLN A 424 -1.83 18.52 13.25
N ILE A 425 -1.20 17.64 14.03
CA ILE A 425 -0.16 18.01 14.99
C ILE A 425 1.16 17.40 14.53
N PHE A 426 2.16 18.24 14.36
CA PHE A 426 3.51 17.85 13.96
C PHE A 426 4.47 17.99 15.14
N VAL A 427 5.40 17.04 15.24
CA VAL A 427 6.50 17.06 16.19
C VAL A 427 7.81 17.12 15.42
N LEU A 428 8.65 18.10 15.76
CA LEU A 428 9.90 18.36 15.07
C LEU A 428 11.05 18.50 16.07
N PRO A 429 12.13 17.71 16.01
CA PRO A 429 13.29 17.88 16.89
C PRO A 429 14.03 19.19 16.59
N VAL A 430 14.51 19.92 17.60
CA VAL A 430 15.23 21.19 17.45
C VAL A 430 16.69 20.94 17.08
N ASP A 431 16.94 20.42 15.88
CA ASP A 431 18.29 20.17 15.35
C ASP A 431 18.50 20.92 14.02
N GLY A 432 19.34 21.98 14.03
CA GLY A 432 19.75 22.70 12.80
C GLY A 432 18.79 23.80 12.29
N LEU A 433 19.02 24.28 11.06
CA LEU A 433 18.26 25.35 10.40
C LEU A 433 17.02 24.76 9.72
N MET A 434 15.90 24.75 10.43
CA MET A 434 14.69 24.04 10.03
C MET A 434 13.76 24.91 9.19
N VAL A 435 13.48 24.47 7.96
CA VAL A 435 12.43 25.05 7.09
C VAL A 435 11.25 24.09 7.08
N PHE A 436 10.13 24.49 7.69
CA PHE A 436 8.89 23.73 7.68
C PHE A 436 7.93 24.29 6.63
N ASP A 437 7.62 23.51 5.60
CA ASP A 437 6.59 23.88 4.62
C ASP A 437 5.20 23.45 5.12
N CYS A 438 4.42 24.45 5.56
CA CYS A 438 3.04 24.27 5.98
C CYS A 438 2.09 23.78 4.87
N SER A 439 2.51 23.84 3.60
CA SER A 439 1.68 23.49 2.45
C SER A 439 1.77 22.00 2.09
N SER A 440 2.88 21.32 2.42
CA SER A 440 3.07 19.91 2.08
C SER A 440 2.25 18.98 2.99
N PRO A 441 1.44 18.06 2.44
CA PRO A 441 0.83 16.96 3.21
C PRO A 441 1.80 15.80 3.44
N LYS A 442 2.98 15.82 2.79
CA LYS A 442 3.95 14.72 2.81
C LYS A 442 5.20 15.10 3.60
N LEU A 443 5.59 14.21 4.49
CA LEU A 443 6.97 14.10 4.96
C LEU A 443 7.88 14.00 3.73
N SER A 444 8.80 14.94 3.57
CA SER A 444 10.02 14.64 2.83
C SER A 444 10.73 13.55 3.65
N THR A 445 10.70 12.32 3.18
CA THR A 445 11.63 11.29 3.62
C THR A 445 12.99 11.65 3.05
N ASP A 446 13.60 12.70 3.60
CA ASP A 446 15.00 13.01 3.40
C ASP A 446 15.75 12.62 4.67
N GLN A 447 16.85 11.93 4.48
CA GLN A 447 17.27 10.79 5.28
C GLN A 447 17.85 11.10 6.67
N TYR A 448 17.68 12.31 7.23
CA TYR A 448 18.35 12.70 8.49
C TYR A 448 17.57 13.57 9.49
N HIS A 449 16.31 13.98 9.24
CA HIS A 449 15.54 14.75 10.22
C HIS A 449 14.06 14.34 10.25
N THR A 450 13.68 13.47 11.20
CA THR A 450 12.33 12.91 11.30
C THR A 450 11.36 13.90 11.94
N HIS A 451 10.86 14.87 11.17
CA HIS A 451 9.58 15.49 11.50
C HIS A 451 8.47 14.47 11.24
N TYR A 452 7.49 14.33 12.14
CA TYR A 452 6.39 13.37 11.96
C TYR A 452 5.04 13.94 12.41
N ILE A 453 3.98 13.44 11.78
CA ILE A 453 2.60 13.72 12.20
C ILE A 453 2.32 12.81 13.40
N THR A 454 2.01 13.41 14.53
CA THR A 454 1.80 12.70 15.80
C THR A 454 0.31 12.45 16.06
N ALA A 455 -0.55 13.29 15.47
CA ALA A 455 -1.99 13.12 15.53
C ALA A 455 -2.70 13.83 14.38
N GLN A 456 -3.78 13.22 13.93
CA GLN A 456 -4.79 13.85 13.11
C GLN A 456 -6.12 13.84 13.88
N ILE A 457 -6.81 14.98 13.98
CA ILE A 457 -8.02 15.13 14.79
C ILE A 457 -9.11 15.74 13.91
N GLN A 458 -10.22 15.02 13.75
CA GLN A 458 -11.37 15.51 12.99
C GLN A 458 -12.06 16.64 13.75
N VAL A 459 -12.49 17.70 13.04
CA VAL A 459 -13.10 18.89 13.67
C VAL A 459 -14.35 18.57 14.51
N LYS A 460 -15.08 17.51 14.16
CA LYS A 460 -16.27 17.03 14.87
C LYS A 460 -15.95 16.50 16.27
N ASP A 461 -14.73 16.04 16.48
CA ASP A 461 -14.27 15.45 17.74
C ASP A 461 -13.61 16.52 18.64
N VAL A 462 -13.49 17.76 18.14
CA VAL A 462 -12.99 18.93 18.88
C VAL A 462 -14.16 19.74 19.43
N GLY A 463 -14.22 19.80 20.77
CA GLY A 463 -15.16 20.67 21.51
C GLY A 463 -14.84 22.16 21.36
N THR A 464 -15.29 22.98 22.31
CA THR A 464 -14.90 24.41 22.39
C THR A 464 -13.40 24.57 22.67
N GLU A 465 -12.86 23.67 23.50
CA GLU A 465 -11.45 23.56 23.85
C GLU A 465 -11.05 22.09 23.87
N MET A 466 -9.80 21.80 23.52
CA MET A 466 -9.25 20.45 23.54
C MET A 466 -7.86 20.44 24.15
N SER A 467 -7.57 19.39 24.93
CA SER A 467 -6.26 19.08 25.50
C SER A 467 -5.63 17.89 24.76
N PHE A 468 -4.37 18.02 24.38
CA PHE A 468 -3.60 17.00 23.68
C PHE A 468 -2.25 16.78 24.35
N THR A 469 -1.95 15.53 24.73
CA THR A 469 -0.66 15.17 25.32
C THR A 469 0.27 14.63 24.24
N VAL A 470 1.40 15.30 24.00
CA VAL A 470 2.38 14.86 22.99
C VAL A 470 3.24 13.72 23.54
N GLY A 471 3.42 12.66 22.78
CA GLY A 471 4.27 11.52 23.12
C GLY A 471 3.65 10.48 24.04
N ASP A 472 2.32 10.36 24.08
CA ASP A 472 1.61 9.42 24.96
C ASP A 472 1.53 7.97 24.43
N GLY A 473 2.12 7.69 23.27
CA GLY A 473 2.17 6.36 22.66
C GLY A 473 0.85 5.88 22.03
N ARG A 474 -0.17 6.74 21.95
CA ARG A 474 -1.49 6.38 21.41
C ARG A 474 -1.60 6.67 19.91
N PHE A 475 -2.57 6.02 19.27
CA PHE A 475 -2.92 6.29 17.88
C PHE A 475 -4.05 7.31 17.77
N TYR A 476 -3.88 8.30 16.90
CA TYR A 476 -4.86 9.34 16.58
C TYR A 476 -5.11 9.36 15.07
N HIS A 477 -6.25 8.80 14.63
CA HIS A 477 -6.64 8.67 13.22
C HIS A 477 -5.52 8.12 12.31
N GLY A 478 -4.88 7.02 12.75
CA GLY A 478 -3.86 6.31 11.97
C GLY A 478 -2.42 6.80 12.17
N PHE A 479 -2.21 7.87 12.94
CA PHE A 479 -0.87 8.37 13.29
C PHE A 479 -0.49 7.97 14.72
N LEU A 480 0.72 7.45 14.90
CA LEU A 480 1.26 7.09 16.20
C LEU A 480 1.87 8.33 16.88
N ASN A 481 1.39 8.65 18.08
CA ASN A 481 1.94 9.70 18.92
C ASN A 481 3.20 9.17 19.64
N ALA A 482 4.30 9.02 18.90
CA ALA A 482 5.50 8.35 19.38
C ALA A 482 6.09 9.03 20.64
N PRO A 483 6.53 8.25 21.65
CA PRO A 483 7.16 8.79 22.85
C PRO A 483 8.35 9.70 22.52
N LEU A 484 8.45 10.83 23.22
CA LEU A 484 9.52 11.79 23.02
C LEU A 484 10.81 11.32 23.73
N GLU A 485 11.97 11.60 23.13
CA GLU A 485 13.26 11.20 23.70
C GLU A 485 13.67 12.11 24.86
N ASN A 486 14.13 11.50 25.96
CA ASN A 486 14.61 12.23 27.13
C ASN A 486 15.83 13.10 26.77
N GLY A 487 15.81 14.36 27.20
CA GLY A 487 16.88 15.34 26.97
C GLY A 487 16.80 16.06 25.61
N ARG A 488 15.90 15.67 24.70
CA ARG A 488 15.69 16.36 23.42
C ARG A 488 14.68 17.50 23.53
N GLU A 489 14.88 18.50 22.68
CA GLU A 489 13.95 19.60 22.46
C GLU A 489 13.14 19.37 21.18
N TYR A 490 11.86 19.73 21.21
CA TYR A 490 10.93 19.58 20.09
C TYR A 490 10.08 20.84 19.88
N TYR A 491 9.88 21.23 18.63
CA TYR A 491 8.82 22.15 18.24
C TYR A 491 7.54 21.38 17.93
N ILE A 492 6.43 21.89 18.47
CA ILE A 492 5.09 21.37 18.21
C ILE A 492 4.37 22.35 17.31
N ILE A 493 3.95 21.91 16.13
CA ILE A 493 3.25 22.74 15.15
C ILE A 493 1.82 22.22 15.00
N LEU A 494 0.85 23.13 15.11
CA LEU A 494 -0.55 22.84 14.88
C LEU A 494 -0.96 23.36 13.50
N ARG A 495 -1.48 22.48 12.65
CA ARG A 495 -1.96 22.78 11.30
C ARG A 495 -3.48 22.64 11.25
N SER A 496 -4.17 23.71 10.87
CA SER A 496 -5.57 23.64 10.45
C SER A 496 -5.63 23.30 8.96
N VAL A 497 -6.46 22.32 8.62
CA VAL A 497 -6.66 21.86 7.25
C VAL A 497 -8.12 22.05 6.89
N SER A 498 -8.33 22.73 5.77
CA SER A 498 -9.58 22.73 5.03
C SER A 498 -9.37 21.86 3.82
N GLU A 499 -10.09 20.75 3.76
CA GLU A 499 -10.01 19.79 2.67
C GLU A 499 -11.38 19.66 2.02
N TRP A 500 -11.41 19.87 0.70
CA TRP A 500 -12.59 19.65 -0.10
C TRP A 500 -12.22 19.11 -1.48
N ARG A 501 -12.67 17.90 -1.80
CA ARG A 501 -12.32 17.16 -3.03
C ARG A 501 -10.80 16.98 -3.18
N LYS A 502 -10.17 17.65 -4.15
CA LYS A 502 -8.71 17.64 -4.40
C LYS A 502 -8.01 18.90 -3.89
N GLU A 503 -8.77 19.89 -3.42
CA GLU A 503 -8.21 21.12 -2.90
C GLU A 503 -7.99 20.98 -1.40
N CYS A 504 -6.76 21.21 -0.99
CA CYS A 504 -6.36 21.26 0.39
C CYS A 504 -5.72 22.63 0.63
N LYS A 505 -6.29 23.40 1.55
CA LYS A 505 -5.68 24.63 2.05
C LYS A 505 -5.43 24.48 3.52
N SER A 506 -4.28 24.96 3.96
CA SER A 506 -3.88 24.83 5.35
C SER A 506 -3.20 26.07 5.87
N SER A 507 -3.33 26.27 7.17
CA SER A 507 -2.58 27.25 7.93
C SER A 507 -1.91 26.54 9.10
N CYS A 508 -0.70 26.98 9.47
CA CYS A 508 0.05 26.39 10.57
C CYS A 508 0.42 27.47 11.56
N VAL A 509 0.51 27.07 12.81
CA VAL A 509 0.98 27.91 13.89
C VAL A 509 1.96 27.11 14.75
N LEU A 510 3.06 27.75 15.13
CA LEU A 510 3.97 27.18 16.12
C LEU A 510 3.26 27.19 17.47
N TRP A 511 2.97 26.01 18.00
CA TRP A 511 2.14 25.84 19.18
C TRP A 511 2.98 25.84 20.47
N ALA A 512 4.12 25.14 20.48
CA ALA A 512 5.00 25.09 21.65
C ALA A 512 6.43 24.68 21.31
N LYS A 513 7.37 24.96 22.23
CA LYS A 513 8.69 24.33 22.31
C LYS A 513 8.75 23.49 23.59
N VAL A 514 9.10 22.21 23.48
CA VAL A 514 9.09 21.27 24.61
C VAL A 514 10.47 20.65 24.76
N LYS A 515 11.00 20.62 25.99
CA LYS A 515 12.13 19.81 26.38
C LYS A 515 11.65 18.67 27.27
N VAL A 516 12.07 17.44 26.97
CA VAL A 516 11.72 16.26 27.76
C VAL A 516 12.74 16.09 28.87
N SER A 517 12.32 16.21 30.13
CA SER A 517 13.16 15.93 31.29
C SER A 517 12.63 14.75 32.10
N SER A 518 13.49 13.77 32.41
CA SER A 518 13.22 12.76 33.43
C SER A 518 13.18 13.42 34.80
N LEU A 519 12.01 13.44 35.46
CA LEU A 519 11.90 14.07 36.77
C LEU A 519 12.70 13.33 37.84
N SER A 520 13.72 13.98 38.38
CA SER A 520 14.11 13.83 39.79
C SER A 520 14.59 15.17 40.36
N ALA A 521 13.66 16.10 40.61
CA ALA A 521 13.84 17.08 41.68
C ALA A 521 12.49 17.54 42.20
N ALA A 522 12.27 17.23 43.47
CA ALA A 522 11.15 17.64 44.26
C ALA A 522 10.96 19.16 44.25
N ALA A 523 9.70 19.56 44.44
CA ALA A 523 9.38 20.80 45.12
C ALA A 523 10.15 20.88 46.45
N VAL A 524 11.22 21.66 46.52
CA VAL A 524 11.76 22.21 47.76
C VAL A 524 12.44 23.54 47.45
N VAL A 525 11.77 24.66 47.73
CA VAL A 525 12.26 25.76 48.60
C VAL A 525 11.00 26.50 49.08
N GLY A 526 10.76 26.49 50.39
CA GLY A 526 9.63 27.20 51.00
C GLY A 526 9.15 26.75 52.38
N LEU A 527 9.82 25.82 53.06
CA LEU A 527 9.67 25.62 54.52
C LEU A 527 11.03 25.78 55.19
N ALA A 528 11.45 27.05 55.26
CA ALA A 528 12.40 27.55 56.25
C ALA A 528 11.77 28.80 56.89
N ALA A 529 10.76 28.57 57.73
CA ALA A 529 10.34 29.52 58.75
C ALA A 529 10.29 28.73 60.08
N LEU A 530 11.48 28.39 60.59
CA LEU A 530 11.62 28.05 62.00
C LEU A 530 11.76 29.36 62.78
N ALA A 531 10.69 29.64 63.53
CA ALA A 531 10.68 30.25 64.86
C ALA A 531 11.35 31.63 65.04
N PHE A 532 10.53 32.68 65.08
CA PHE A 532 10.56 33.67 66.17
C PHE A 532 9.16 34.30 66.34
N LEU A 533 8.56 34.08 67.52
CA LEU A 533 7.59 34.93 68.24
C LEU A 533 6.22 35.15 67.55
N GLY A 534 5.07 34.70 68.07
CA GLY A 534 4.53 35.06 69.38
C GLY A 534 3.63 36.30 69.24
N GLY A 535 2.30 36.14 69.37
CA GLY A 535 1.33 37.25 69.51
C GLY A 535 0.12 37.12 68.59
N TYR A 536 -1.00 36.56 69.07
CA TYR A 536 -2.16 37.30 69.59
C TYR A 536 -3.00 38.06 68.53
N SER A 537 -4.19 37.49 68.30
CA SER A 537 -5.51 38.14 68.44
C SER A 537 -5.88 39.43 67.70
N TYR A 538 -7.10 39.35 67.14
CA TYR A 538 -8.16 40.37 67.07
C TYR A 538 -8.21 41.38 65.91
N PHE A 539 -9.35 41.31 65.21
CA PHE A 539 -10.24 42.36 64.69
C PHE A 539 -9.67 43.58 63.94
N GLY A 540 -10.28 43.85 62.79
CA GLY A 540 -10.23 45.13 62.07
C GLY A 540 -10.70 44.97 60.64
#